data_AF-A0A926XXA2-F1
#
_entry.id   AF-A0A926XXA2-F1
#
_cell.length_a   1.000
_cell.length_b   1.000
_cell.length_c   1.000
_cell.angle_alpha   90.00
_cell.angle_beta   90.00
_cell.angle_gamma   90.00
#
_symmetry.space_group_name_H-M   'P 1'
#
loop_
_entity.id
_entity.type
_entity.pdbx_description
1 polymer ?
#
loop_
_entity_poly.entity_id
_entity_poly.type
_entity_poly.pdbx_seq_one_letter_code
_entity_poly.pdbx_strand_id
1 'polypeptide(L)'
;MKYIAEINIMTRSEILDPQGKAVKLGLHNLQMDNIDNVRIGKHIRLEVDADSEEQARSTVDSACTQLLANLIMEEYSFELHAA
;
A
#
# COMPACT_ATOMS: atom_id res chain seq x y z
N MET A 1 -8.25 -22.26 6.94
CA MET A 1 -9.08 -21.44 6.02
C MET A 1 -8.17 -20.57 5.18
N LYS A 2 -8.57 -20.23 3.96
CA LYS A 2 -7.77 -19.34 3.11
C LYS A 2 -8.37 -17.94 3.13
N TYR A 3 -7.51 -16.94 3.27
CA TYR A 3 -7.89 -15.53 3.22
C TYR A 3 -7.07 -14.82 2.15
N ILE A 4 -7.68 -13.83 1.52
CA ILE A 4 -7.02 -12.89 0.60
C ILE A 4 -6.77 -11.60 1.37
N ALA A 5 -5.52 -11.12 1.34
CA ALA A 5 -5.14 -9.82 1.86
C ALA A 5 -4.84 -8.85 0.71
N GLU A 6 -5.44 -7.67 0.77
CA GLU A 6 -5.20 -6.55 -0.14
C GLU A 6 -4.49 -5.45 0.66
N ILE A 7 -3.20 -5.23 0.39
CA ILE A 7 -2.32 -4.37 1.19
C ILE A 7 -1.96 -3.14 0.36
N ASN A 8 -2.20 -1.95 0.91
CA ASN A 8 -1.75 -0.69 0.35
C ASN A 8 -0.55 -0.17 1.15
N ILE A 9 0.52 0.20 0.45
CA ILE A 9 1.72 0.79 1.05
C ILE A 9 1.96 2.15 0.39
N MET A 10 1.98 3.20 1.19
CA MET A 10 2.23 4.57 0.76
C MET A 10 3.47 5.11 1.45
N THR A 11 4.24 5.95 0.76
CA THR A 11 5.26 6.77 1.43
C THR A 11 4.57 7.71 2.41
N ARG A 12 5.17 7.92 3.58
CA ARG A 12 4.68 8.85 4.60
C ARG A 12 4.57 10.28 4.04
N SER A 13 3.62 11.05 4.56
CA SER A 13 3.27 12.36 4.02
C SER A 13 4.45 13.35 3.96
N GLU A 14 5.36 13.23 4.94
CA GLU A 14 6.55 14.07 5.14
C GLU A 14 7.71 13.68 4.22
N ILE A 15 7.64 12.51 3.59
CA ILE A 15 8.66 12.01 2.68
C ILE A 15 8.31 12.40 1.25
N LEU A 16 9.31 12.93 0.55
CA LEU A 16 9.20 13.25 -0.87
C LEU A 16 8.95 11.98 -1.69
N ASP A 17 7.93 12.02 -2.55
CA ASP A 17 7.64 11.00 -3.56
C ASP A 17 8.05 11.51 -4.96
N PRO A 18 9.22 11.11 -5.49
CA PRO A 18 9.66 11.51 -6.82
C PRO A 18 8.75 10.98 -7.93
N GLN A 19 8.13 9.81 -7.76
CA GLN A 19 7.31 9.19 -8.79
C GLN A 19 5.97 9.91 -8.91
N GLY A 20 5.31 10.19 -7.78
CA GLY A 20 4.11 11.01 -7.73
C GLY A 20 4.33 12.40 -8.34
N LYS A 21 5.47 13.03 -8.05
CA LYS A 21 5.86 14.31 -8.67
C LYS A 21 6.01 14.23 -10.19
N ALA A 22 6.64 13.16 -10.69
CA ALA A 22 6.80 12.95 -12.13
C ALA A 22 5.45 12.75 -12.83
N VAL A 23 4.53 11.98 -12.22
CA VAL A 23 3.18 11.77 -12.76
C VAL A 23 2.35 13.05 -12.72
N LYS A 24 2.40 13.83 -11.62
CA LYS A 24 1.76 15.16 -11.55
C LYS A 24 2.20 16.05 -12.71
N LEU A 25 3.50 16.10 -13.00
CA LEU A 25 4.03 16.89 -14.12
C LEU A 25 3.49 16.39 -15.47
N GLY A 26 3.41 15.07 -15.66
CA GLY A 26 2.80 14.47 -16.84
C GLY A 26 1.33 14.87 -17.01
N LEU A 27 0.53 14.83 -15.94
CA LEU A 27 -0.88 15.22 -15.96
C LEU A 27 -1.07 16.71 -16.27
N HIS A 28 -0.23 17.58 -15.70
CA HIS A 28 -0.22 19.00 -16.03
C HIS A 28 0.09 19.25 -17.52
N ASN A 29 1.04 18.52 -18.09
CA ASN A 29 1.33 18.61 -19.54
C ASN A 29 0.16 18.15 -20.43
N LEU A 30 -0.74 17.32 -19.89
CA LEU A 30 -1.99 16.91 -20.52
C LEU A 30 -3.16 17.87 -20.22
N GLN A 31 -2.89 19.06 -19.68
CA GLN A 31 -3.88 20.10 -19.34
C GLN A 31 -4.89 19.67 -18.26
N MET A 32 -4.49 18.75 -17.37
CA MET A 32 -5.29 18.28 -16.23
C MET A 32 -4.95 19.05 -14.94
N ASP A 33 -5.08 20.37 -14.96
CA ASP A 33 -4.61 21.27 -13.89
C ASP A 33 -5.39 21.16 -12.57
N ASN A 34 -6.55 20.50 -12.58
CA ASN A 34 -7.36 20.25 -11.39
C ASN A 34 -6.88 19.05 -10.55
N ILE A 35 -5.83 18.34 -10.99
CA ILE A 35 -5.24 17.22 -10.24
C ILE A 35 -3.95 17.70 -9.55
N ASP A 36 -3.90 17.58 -8.23
CA ASP A 36 -2.73 17.92 -7.43
C ASP A 36 -2.42 16.84 -6.39
N ASN A 37 -1.25 16.94 -5.76
CA ASN A 37 -0.76 16.06 -4.70
C ASN A 37 -0.82 14.57 -5.06
N VAL A 38 -0.38 14.25 -6.29
CA VAL A 38 -0.29 12.86 -6.74
C VAL A 38 0.78 12.14 -5.93
N ARG A 39 0.39 11.03 -5.31
CA ARG A 39 1.28 10.10 -4.61
C ARG A 39 1.16 8.72 -5.24
N ILE A 40 2.27 8.01 -5.29
CA ILE A 40 2.37 6.66 -5.81
C ILE A 40 2.83 5.74 -4.68
N GLY A 41 2.16 4.59 -4.60
CA GLY A 41 2.47 3.54 -3.64
C GLY A 41 2.43 2.17 -4.29
N LYS A 42 2.55 1.14 -3.44
CA LYS A 42 2.46 -0.25 -3.83
C LYS A 42 1.10 -0.81 -3.39
N HIS A 43 0.52 -1.63 -4.24
CA HIS A 43 -0.60 -2.48 -3.88
C HIS A 43 -0.15 -3.94 -3.98
N ILE A 44 -0.31 -4.70 -2.89
CA ILE A 44 0.15 -6.09 -2.78
C ILE A 44 -1.04 -6.96 -2.43
N ARG A 45 -1.35 -7.91 -3.31
CA ARG A 45 -2.34 -8.95 -3.08
C ARG A 45 -1.66 -10.26 -2.75
N LEU A 46 -2.06 -10.91 -1.66
CA LEU A 46 -1.54 -12.22 -1.27
C LEU A 46 -2.63 -13.11 -0.66
N GLU A 47 -2.34 -14.40 -0.57
CA GLU A 47 -3.17 -15.38 0.10
C GLU A 47 -2.48 -15.88 1.37
N VAL A 48 -3.24 -16.07 2.44
CA VAL A 48 -2.77 -16.62 3.72
C VAL A 48 -3.67 -17.76 4.17
N ASP A 49 -3.07 -18.89 4.48
CA ASP A 49 -3.74 -20.01 5.13
C ASP A 49 -3.65 -19.84 6.65
N ALA A 50 -4.79 -19.77 7.33
CA ALA A 50 -4.89 -19.59 8.77
C ALA A 50 -6.15 -20.23 9.35
N ASP A 51 -6.14 -20.57 10.64
CA ASP A 51 -7.28 -21.21 11.32
C ASP A 51 -8.36 -20.20 11.73
N SER A 52 -8.05 -18.91 11.73
CA SER A 52 -8.97 -17.81 12.02
C SER A 52 -8.58 -16.51 11.32
N GLU A 53 -9.51 -15.57 11.22
CA GLU A 53 -9.22 -14.24 10.67
C GLU A 53 -8.21 -13.48 11.54
N GLU A 54 -8.26 -13.64 12.86
CA GLU A 54 -7.31 -13.04 13.80
C GLU A 54 -5.86 -13.50 13.50
N GLN A 55 -5.68 -14.81 13.27
CA GLN A 55 -4.38 -15.37 12.92
C GLN A 55 -3.92 -14.90 11.54
N ALA A 56 -4.81 -14.86 10.55
CA ALA A 56 -4.52 -14.30 9.23
C ALA A 56 -4.06 -12.84 9.32
N ARG A 57 -4.77 -12.01 10.11
CA ARG A 57 -4.40 -10.60 10.37
C ARG A 57 -3.01 -10.48 10.97
N SER A 58 -2.72 -11.27 12.01
CA SER A 58 -1.40 -11.27 12.64
C SER A 58 -0.28 -11.66 11.68
N THR A 59 -0.51 -12.66 10.82
CA THR A 59 0.48 -13.08 9.81
C THR A 59 0.72 -12.00 8.76
N VAL A 60 -0.34 -11.39 8.23
CA VAL A 60 -0.24 -10.30 7.24
C VAL A 60 0.47 -9.09 7.83
N ASP A 61 0.12 -8.70 9.07
CA ASP A 61 0.76 -7.59 9.77
C ASP A 61 2.25 -7.84 10.00
N SER A 62 2.61 -9.08 10.38
CA SER A 62 4.00 -9.50 10.51
C SER A 62 4.77 -9.41 9.18
N ALA A 63 4.16 -9.85 8.07
CA ALA A 63 4.77 -9.73 6.75
C ALA A 63 4.99 -8.26 6.35
N CYS A 64 4.02 -7.38 6.63
CA CYS A 64 4.13 -5.95 6.38
C CYS A 64 5.27 -5.31 7.16
N THR A 65 5.34 -5.56 8.47
CA THR A 65 6.33 -4.96 9.36
C THR A 65 7.74 -5.50 9.17
N GLN A 66 7.90 -6.77 8.78
CA GLN A 66 9.21 -7.40 8.62
C GLN A 66 9.82 -7.22 7.24
N LEU A 67 9.01 -7.08 6.18
CA LEU A 67 9.52 -7.12 4.81
C LEU A 67 8.82 -6.15 3.85
N LEU A 68 7.49 -6.13 3.81
CA LEU A 68 6.80 -5.48 2.68
C LEU A 68 6.87 -3.94 2.76
N ALA A 69 6.86 -3.37 3.97
CA ALA A 69 6.89 -1.94 4.21
C ALA A 69 8.15 -1.51 4.96
N ASN A 70 8.82 -0.47 4.47
CA ASN A 70 9.86 0.21 5.23
C ASN A 70 9.22 1.22 6.19
N LEU A 71 8.93 0.83 7.43
CA LEU A 71 8.15 1.63 8.39
C LEU A 71 8.76 3.00 8.75
N ILE A 72 10.04 3.22 8.47
CA ILE A 72 10.68 4.54 8.62
C ILE A 72 10.16 5.52 7.56
N MET A 73 9.95 5.05 6.33
CA MET A 73 9.62 5.89 5.16
C MET A 73 8.19 5.71 4.67
N GLU A 74 7.58 4.57 4.98
CA GLU A 74 6.31 4.11 4.45
C GLU A 74 5.33 3.81 5.60
N GLU A 75 4.05 3.85 5.26
CA GLU A 75 2.94 3.38 6.06
C GLU A 75 2.11 2.40 5.22
N TYR A 76 1.41 1.50 5.90
CA TYR A 76 0.57 0.51 5.21
C TYR A 76 -0.79 0.38 5.87
N SER A 77 -1.76 -0.04 5.07
CA SER A 77 -3.08 -0.52 5.50
C SER A 77 -3.41 -1.78 4.73
N PHE A 78 -4.26 -2.63 5.28
CA PHE A 78 -4.69 -3.83 4.57
C PHE A 78 -6.12 -4.23 4.95
N GLU A 79 -6.79 -4.83 3.98
CA GLU A 79 -8.07 -5.49 4.16
C GLU A 79 -7.90 -7.00 3.99
N LEU A 80 -8.73 -7.76 4.68
CA LEU A 80 -8.74 -9.23 4.63
C LEU A 80 -10.15 -9.71 4.32
N HIS A 81 -10.25 -10.69 3.44
CA HIS A 81 -11.50 -11.34 3.06
C HIS A 81 -11.29 -12.85 3.01
N ALA A 82 -12.31 -13.62 3.39
CA ALA A 82 -12.29 -15.06 3.15
C ALA A 82 -12.22 -15.32 1.63
N ALA A 83 -11.36 -16.26 1.22
CA ALA A 83 -11.18 -16.65 -0.17
C ALA A 83 -12.30 -17.56 -0.67
#